data_AF-A0A848UI27-F1
#
_entry.id   AF-A0A848UI27-F1
#
_cell.length_a   1.000
_cell.length_b   1.000
_cell.length_c   1.000
_cell.angle_alpha   90.00
_cell.angle_beta   90.00
_cell.angle_gamma   90.00
#
_symmetry.space_group_name_H-M   'P 1'
#
loop_
_entity.id
_entity.type
_entity.pdbx_description
1 polymer ?
#
loop_
_entity_poly.entity_id
_entity_poly.type
_entity_poly.pdbx_seq_one_letter_code
_entity_poly.pdbx_strand_id
1 'polypeptide(L)'
;MSVTHSSNEDIIGRDEINDVEAILSVVNTDVDEVEHIVKDNADAIFTWDYSLARPQLRKLYEKAKVGQWNATTDLPWDTEIDVEKVVSADRAAETAGFTADHYAGTVVEKWGDKEWLEFGIDQRRWTLSQFLHGEQGALLCTAKIVETVPWYDAKLYASTQTMDEA
;
A
#
# COMPACT_ATOMS: atom_id res chain seq x y z
N MET A 1 -4.78 -5.98 -38.82
CA MET A 1 -4.64 -6.83 -37.62
C MET A 1 -6.01 -6.95 -37.00
N SER A 2 -6.54 -8.17 -36.86
CA SER A 2 -7.78 -8.39 -36.10
C SER A 2 -7.40 -8.38 -34.62
N VAL A 3 -7.93 -7.44 -33.86
CA VAL A 3 -7.80 -7.45 -32.40
C VAL A 3 -8.75 -8.53 -31.90
N THR A 4 -8.22 -9.71 -31.55
CA THR A 4 -8.97 -10.74 -30.84
C THR A 4 -9.01 -10.34 -29.39
N HIS A 5 -10.18 -9.95 -28.89
CA HIS A 5 -10.39 -9.78 -27.45
C HIS A 5 -10.43 -11.15 -26.79
N SER A 6 -9.54 -11.38 -25.81
CA SER A 6 -9.66 -12.52 -24.89
C SER A 6 -10.91 -12.33 -24.03
N SER A 7 -11.55 -13.44 -23.63
CA SER A 7 -12.72 -13.38 -22.75
C SER A 7 -12.34 -12.93 -21.35
N ASN A 8 -13.30 -12.49 -20.53
CA ASN A 8 -13.03 -12.19 -19.12
C ASN A 8 -12.52 -13.43 -18.38
N GLU A 9 -13.09 -14.60 -18.66
CA GLU A 9 -12.63 -15.88 -18.11
C GLU A 9 -11.14 -16.11 -18.38
N ASP A 10 -10.66 -15.83 -19.59
CA ASP A 10 -9.25 -15.99 -19.96
C ASP A 10 -8.31 -14.97 -19.30
N ILE A 11 -8.81 -13.76 -19.00
CA ILE A 11 -8.00 -12.65 -18.47
C ILE A 11 -7.98 -12.64 -16.95
N ILE A 12 -9.14 -12.84 -16.32
CA ILE A 12 -9.35 -12.66 -14.89
C ILE A 12 -9.89 -13.91 -14.17
N GLY A 13 -10.06 -15.03 -14.89
CA GLY A 13 -10.53 -16.30 -14.31
C GLY A 13 -11.98 -16.28 -13.85
N ARG A 14 -12.80 -15.35 -14.38
CA ARG A 14 -14.25 -15.27 -14.14
C ARG A 14 -14.98 -14.61 -15.30
N ASP A 15 -16.24 -15.00 -15.51
CA ASP A 15 -17.07 -14.57 -16.65
C ASP A 15 -17.47 -13.09 -16.56
N GLU A 16 -17.82 -12.63 -15.35
CA GLU A 16 -18.27 -11.26 -15.09
C GLU A 16 -17.30 -10.48 -14.20
N ILE A 17 -17.07 -9.20 -14.53
CA ILE A 17 -16.15 -8.33 -13.78
C ILE A 17 -16.57 -8.20 -12.31
N ASN A 18 -17.89 -8.12 -12.06
CA ASN A 18 -18.50 -7.89 -10.76
C ASN A 18 -19.19 -9.14 -10.20
N ASP A 19 -18.72 -10.34 -10.55
CA ASP A 19 -19.17 -11.56 -9.90
C ASP A 19 -18.67 -11.57 -8.44
N VAL A 20 -19.55 -11.14 -7.53
CA VAL A 20 -19.23 -10.98 -6.11
C VAL A 20 -18.92 -12.33 -5.46
N GLU A 21 -19.60 -13.41 -5.84
CA GLU A 21 -19.31 -14.73 -5.27
C GLU A 21 -17.95 -15.22 -5.73
N ALA A 22 -17.63 -15.08 -7.02
CA ALA A 22 -16.30 -15.42 -7.53
C ALA A 22 -15.21 -14.56 -6.85
N ILE A 23 -15.41 -13.25 -6.72
CA ILE A 23 -14.47 -12.33 -6.03
C ILE A 23 -14.24 -12.77 -4.59
N LEU A 24 -15.31 -13.04 -3.84
CA LEU A 24 -15.23 -13.42 -2.42
C LEU A 24 -14.71 -14.84 -2.23
N SER A 25 -14.79 -15.70 -3.25
CA SER A 25 -14.23 -17.05 -3.24
C SER A 25 -12.71 -17.07 -3.42
N VAL A 26 -12.11 -15.97 -3.90
CA VAL A 26 -10.65 -15.82 -3.95
C VAL A 26 -10.14 -15.62 -2.53
N VAL A 27 -9.80 -16.74 -1.91
CA VAL A 27 -9.13 -16.78 -0.61
C VAL A 27 -7.64 -16.92 -0.82
N ASN A 28 -6.85 -16.44 0.15
CA ASN A 28 -5.45 -16.81 0.19
C ASN A 28 -5.34 -18.34 0.27
N THR A 29 -4.76 -18.96 -0.75
CA THR A 29 -4.63 -20.42 -0.87
C THR A 29 -3.54 -20.98 0.03
N ASP A 30 -2.61 -20.13 0.47
CA ASP A 30 -1.53 -20.50 1.40
C ASP A 30 -1.31 -19.38 2.42
N VAL A 31 -1.88 -19.57 3.61
CA VAL A 31 -1.80 -18.61 4.72
C VAL A 31 -0.41 -18.54 5.36
N ASP A 32 0.44 -19.53 5.06
CA ASP A 32 1.81 -19.60 5.55
C ASP A 32 2.83 -19.25 4.44
N GLU A 33 2.36 -18.78 3.27
CA GLU A 33 3.21 -18.38 2.15
C GLU A 33 4.12 -17.21 2.56
N VAL A 34 5.43 -17.42 2.47
CA VAL A 34 6.45 -16.40 2.77
C VAL A 34 6.87 -15.64 1.52
N GLU A 35 6.73 -16.27 0.34
CA GLU A 35 7.11 -15.71 -0.96
C GLU A 35 6.03 -15.98 -1.98
N HIS A 36 5.50 -14.92 -2.59
CA HIS A 36 4.53 -15.01 -3.67
C HIS A 36 5.19 -14.64 -5.01
N ILE A 37 5.30 -15.61 -5.93
CA ILE A 37 5.95 -15.39 -7.23
C ILE A 37 4.96 -14.78 -8.22
N VAL A 38 5.17 -13.50 -8.56
CA VAL A 38 4.42 -12.81 -9.61
C VAL A 38 5.24 -12.79 -10.90
N LYS A 39 4.69 -13.35 -11.98
CA LYS A 39 5.35 -13.29 -13.29
C LYS A 39 5.34 -11.87 -13.84
N ASP A 40 6.51 -11.31 -14.09
CA ASP A 40 6.61 -10.07 -14.86
C ASP A 40 6.53 -10.35 -16.38
N ASN A 41 5.57 -9.73 -17.05
CA ASN A 41 5.35 -9.85 -18.49
C ASN A 41 5.72 -8.53 -19.18
N ALA A 42 6.96 -8.07 -18.97
CA ALA A 42 7.52 -6.88 -19.60
C ALA A 42 8.99 -7.10 -19.96
N ASP A 43 9.45 -6.41 -21.01
CA ASP A 43 10.87 -6.39 -21.38
C ASP A 43 11.63 -5.41 -20.47
N ALA A 44 12.84 -5.81 -20.07
CA ALA A 44 13.78 -4.90 -19.43
C ALA A 44 14.35 -3.92 -20.46
N ILE A 45 14.13 -2.61 -20.25
CA ILE A 45 14.60 -1.58 -21.19
C ILE A 45 15.90 -0.95 -20.69
N PHE A 46 16.99 -1.27 -21.37
CA PHE A 46 18.27 -0.59 -21.20
C PHE A 46 18.48 0.45 -22.31
N THR A 47 18.66 1.72 -21.93
CA THR A 47 18.72 2.85 -22.88
C THR A 47 20.08 3.55 -22.86
N TRP A 48 20.54 3.99 -24.03
CA TRP A 48 21.73 4.83 -24.22
C TRP A 48 21.38 6.30 -24.49
N ASP A 49 20.08 6.64 -24.49
CA ASP A 49 19.63 8.02 -24.62
C ASP A 49 19.62 8.70 -23.25
N TYR A 50 20.68 9.48 -23.01
CA TYR A 50 20.84 10.28 -21.80
C TYR A 50 20.22 11.68 -21.90
N SER A 51 19.42 11.95 -22.95
CA SER A 51 18.75 13.24 -23.07
C SER A 51 17.75 13.46 -21.93
N LEU A 52 17.75 14.67 -21.39
CA LEU A 52 16.85 15.08 -20.31
C LEU A 52 15.58 15.70 -20.89
N ALA A 53 14.90 14.95 -21.74
CA ALA A 53 13.78 15.44 -22.56
C ALA A 53 12.50 15.69 -21.74
N ARG A 54 12.44 15.32 -20.45
CA ARG A 54 11.25 15.44 -19.59
C ARG A 54 11.56 16.29 -18.34
N PRO A 55 11.62 17.63 -18.49
CA PRO A 55 12.03 18.53 -17.40
C PRO A 55 11.12 18.49 -16.16
N GLN A 56 9.85 18.11 -16.30
CA GLN A 56 8.93 17.95 -15.17
C GLN A 56 9.34 16.76 -14.28
N LEU A 57 9.70 15.63 -14.88
CA LEU A 57 10.19 14.46 -14.14
C LEU A 57 11.55 14.75 -13.49
N ARG A 58 12.41 15.50 -14.19
CA ARG A 58 13.66 15.99 -13.61
C ARG A 58 13.42 16.83 -12.37
N LYS A 59 12.45 17.75 -12.39
CA LYS A 59 12.11 18.57 -11.23
C LYS A 59 11.65 17.72 -10.04
N LEU A 60 10.86 16.68 -10.28
CA LEU A 60 10.44 15.74 -9.23
C LEU A 60 11.63 14.96 -8.67
N TYR A 61 12.51 14.45 -9.53
CA TYR A 61 13.74 13.78 -9.12
C TYR A 61 14.65 14.65 -8.24
N GLU A 62 14.90 15.90 -8.65
CA GLU A 62 15.72 16.82 -7.85
C GLU A 62 15.06 17.17 -6.51
N LYS A 63 13.73 17.32 -6.48
CA LYS A 63 12.99 17.53 -5.23
C LYS A 63 13.06 16.30 -4.32
N ALA A 64 12.87 15.10 -4.86
CA ALA A 64 12.92 13.85 -4.12
C ALA A 64 14.28 13.67 -3.46
N LYS A 65 15.39 13.81 -4.21
CA LYS A 65 16.74 13.73 -3.65
C LYS A 65 17.00 14.65 -2.46
N VAL A 66 16.46 15.88 -2.50
CA VAL A 66 16.63 16.85 -1.41
C VAL A 66 15.72 16.51 -0.22
N GLY A 67 14.55 15.95 -0.49
CA GLY A 67 13.56 15.56 0.52
C GLY A 67 13.79 14.17 1.13
N GLN A 68 14.83 13.45 0.71
CA GLN A 68 15.14 12.14 1.25
C GLN A 68 15.54 12.24 2.72
N TRP A 69 15.07 11.27 3.50
CA TRP A 69 15.31 11.16 4.94
C TRP A 69 15.86 9.76 5.26
N ASN A 70 16.51 9.63 6.41
CA ASN A 70 17.01 8.36 6.90
C ASN A 70 16.32 8.01 8.20
N ALA A 71 15.46 7.00 8.15
CA ALA A 71 14.70 6.55 9.30
C ALA A 71 15.59 6.25 10.52
N THR A 72 16.79 5.69 10.34
CA THR A 72 17.69 5.31 11.44
C THR A 72 18.33 6.49 12.17
N THR A 73 18.45 7.65 11.54
CA THR A 73 19.13 8.84 12.11
C THR A 73 18.21 10.02 12.34
N ASP A 74 17.14 10.13 11.57
CA ASP A 74 16.29 11.33 11.55
C ASP A 74 15.09 11.19 12.49
N LEU A 75 14.84 9.98 13.03
CA LEU A 75 13.83 9.74 14.07
C LEU A 75 14.45 9.42 15.43
N PRO A 76 13.90 9.99 16.51
CA PRO A 76 14.28 9.66 17.88
C PRO A 76 13.58 8.37 18.33
N TRP A 77 14.07 7.20 17.89
CA TRP A 77 13.48 5.89 18.19
C TRP A 77 13.39 5.53 19.68
N ASP A 78 14.22 6.16 20.51
CA ASP A 78 14.19 5.97 21.97
C ASP A 78 13.01 6.69 22.66
N THR A 79 12.19 7.43 21.90
CA THR A 79 11.00 8.09 22.44
C THR A 79 9.99 7.05 22.87
N GLU A 80 9.64 7.02 24.17
CA GLU A 80 8.62 6.13 24.70
C GLU A 80 7.23 6.48 24.12
N ILE A 81 6.52 5.47 23.62
CA ILE A 81 5.18 5.61 23.04
C ILE A 81 4.17 4.88 23.92
N ASP A 82 3.25 5.66 24.51
CA ASP A 82 2.08 5.12 25.20
C ASP A 82 0.95 4.86 24.19
N VAL A 83 0.90 3.61 23.71
CA VAL A 83 -0.07 3.17 22.70
C VAL A 83 -1.51 3.32 23.19
N GLU A 84 -1.79 3.00 24.45
CA GLU A 84 -3.15 3.08 25.01
C GLU A 84 -3.64 4.53 25.03
N LYS A 85 -2.77 5.47 25.41
CA LYS A 85 -3.09 6.89 25.41
C LYS A 85 -3.33 7.43 24.01
N VAL A 86 -2.52 7.04 23.03
CA VAL A 86 -2.70 7.44 21.62
C VAL A 86 -4.02 6.91 21.08
N VAL A 87 -4.28 5.61 21.22
CA VAL A 87 -5.53 4.98 20.75
C VAL A 87 -6.76 5.57 21.44
N SER A 88 -6.67 5.85 22.75
CA SER A 88 -7.77 6.49 23.48
C SER A 88 -8.07 7.90 22.98
N ALA A 89 -7.03 8.67 22.63
CA ALA A 89 -7.18 10.01 22.07
C ALA A 89 -7.79 9.98 20.66
N ASP A 90 -7.32 9.08 19.79
CA ASP A 90 -7.87 8.88 18.44
C ASP A 90 -9.35 8.49 18.52
N ARG A 91 -9.68 7.50 19.36
CA ARG A 91 -11.04 7.05 19.59
C ARG A 91 -11.94 8.18 20.10
N ALA A 92 -11.46 9.00 21.03
CA ALA A 92 -12.24 10.14 21.54
C ALA A 92 -12.57 11.15 20.42
N ALA A 93 -11.68 11.32 19.44
CA ALA A 93 -11.92 12.14 18.25
C ALA A 93 -12.87 11.46 17.25
N GLU A 94 -12.69 10.17 16.96
CA GLU A 94 -13.48 9.41 16.00
C GLU A 94 -14.92 9.15 16.47
N THR A 95 -15.09 8.93 17.77
CA THR A 95 -16.40 8.65 18.38
C THR A 95 -17.16 9.93 18.78
N ALA A 96 -16.64 11.12 18.44
CA ALA A 96 -17.30 12.38 18.74
C ALA A 96 -18.71 12.43 18.10
N GLY A 97 -19.74 12.27 18.94
CA GLY A 97 -21.14 12.27 18.51
C GLY A 97 -21.81 10.88 18.48
N PHE A 98 -21.06 9.79 18.71
CA PHE A 98 -21.62 8.46 18.94
C PHE A 98 -22.02 8.30 20.42
N THR A 99 -23.15 7.64 20.64
CA THR A 99 -23.71 7.33 21.98
C THR A 99 -24.05 5.84 22.06
N ALA A 100 -24.29 5.32 23.27
CA ALA A 100 -24.70 3.92 23.45
C ALA A 100 -25.93 3.53 22.61
N ASP A 101 -26.85 4.48 22.36
CA ASP A 101 -28.03 4.26 21.53
C ASP A 101 -27.70 3.87 20.07
N HIS A 102 -26.55 4.33 19.56
CA HIS A 102 -26.10 3.98 18.21
C HIS A 102 -25.70 2.51 18.07
N TYR A 103 -25.39 1.84 19.18
CA TYR A 103 -24.92 0.45 19.20
C TYR A 103 -25.94 -0.52 19.81
N ALA A 104 -27.12 -0.03 20.21
CA ALA A 104 -28.17 -0.86 20.78
C ALA A 104 -28.60 -1.99 19.83
N GLY A 105 -28.65 -3.23 20.31
CA GLY A 105 -29.01 -4.41 19.51
C GLY A 105 -27.90 -4.93 18.60
N THR A 106 -26.70 -4.35 18.64
CA THR A 106 -25.53 -4.82 17.87
C THR A 106 -24.63 -5.74 18.70
N VAL A 107 -23.68 -6.41 18.05
CA VAL A 107 -22.71 -7.29 18.73
C VAL A 107 -21.78 -6.54 19.69
N VAL A 108 -21.64 -5.21 19.53
CA VAL A 108 -20.80 -4.35 20.38
C VAL A 108 -21.60 -3.59 21.46
N GLU A 109 -22.91 -3.86 21.61
CA GLU A 109 -23.78 -3.17 22.58
C GLU A 109 -23.22 -3.21 24.02
N LYS A 110 -22.54 -4.32 24.37
CA LYS A 110 -22.01 -4.56 25.72
C LYS A 110 -20.55 -4.13 25.90
N TRP A 111 -19.93 -3.52 24.89
CA TRP A 111 -18.54 -3.10 24.97
C TRP A 111 -18.37 -1.89 25.88
N GLY A 112 -17.49 -2.02 26.87
CA GLY A 112 -17.03 -0.91 27.71
C GLY A 112 -15.70 -0.35 27.20
N ASP A 113 -15.10 0.53 27.99
CA ASP A 113 -13.84 1.21 27.62
C ASP A 113 -12.71 0.22 27.32
N LYS A 114 -12.69 -0.91 28.03
CA LYS A 114 -11.67 -1.95 27.86
C LYS A 114 -11.77 -2.61 26.47
N GLU A 115 -12.95 -3.12 26.11
CA GLU A 115 -13.15 -3.79 24.82
C GLU A 115 -12.88 -2.84 23.65
N TRP A 116 -13.29 -1.59 23.79
CA TRP A 116 -13.04 -0.57 22.78
C TRP A 116 -11.58 -0.17 22.66
N LEU A 117 -10.84 -0.12 23.77
CA LEU A 117 -9.40 0.13 23.76
C LEU A 117 -8.66 -1.02 23.07
N GLU A 118 -8.97 -2.27 23.43
CA GLU A 118 -8.41 -3.46 22.79
C GLU A 118 -8.67 -3.46 21.29
N PHE A 119 -9.91 -3.18 20.87
CA PHE A 119 -10.26 -3.05 19.45
C PHE A 119 -9.46 -1.96 18.74
N GLY A 120 -9.31 -0.78 19.35
CA GLY A 120 -8.55 0.32 18.76
C GLY A 120 -7.06 -0.02 18.59
N ILE A 121 -6.47 -0.76 19.54
CA ILE A 121 -5.10 -1.25 19.44
C ILE A 121 -4.96 -2.23 18.29
N ASP A 122 -5.88 -3.19 18.17
CA ASP A 122 -5.83 -4.20 17.11
C ASP A 122 -6.12 -3.59 15.73
N GLN A 123 -7.04 -2.63 15.64
CA GLN A 123 -7.28 -1.85 14.43
C GLN A 123 -6.01 -1.09 14.00
N ARG A 124 -5.29 -0.48 14.95
CA ARG A 124 -4.02 0.22 14.66
C ARG A 124 -2.96 -0.74 14.16
N ARG A 125 -2.78 -1.89 14.82
CA ARG A 125 -1.84 -2.95 14.39
C ARG A 125 -2.16 -3.46 13.00
N TRP A 126 -3.44 -3.75 12.74
CA TRP A 126 -3.90 -4.21 11.43
C TRP A 126 -3.61 -3.15 10.36
N THR A 127 -3.95 -1.89 10.62
CA THR A 127 -3.71 -0.78 9.68
C THR A 127 -2.22 -0.62 9.37
N LEU A 128 -1.34 -0.64 10.38
CA LEU A 128 0.11 -0.58 10.19
C LEU A 128 0.64 -1.77 9.40
N SER A 129 0.08 -2.97 9.64
CA SER A 129 0.40 -4.15 8.84
C SER A 129 0.00 -3.96 7.38
N GLN A 130 -1.18 -3.40 7.09
CA GLN A 130 -1.60 -3.11 5.72
C GLN A 130 -0.69 -2.07 5.05
N PHE A 131 -0.26 -1.03 5.78
CA PHE A 131 0.73 -0.07 5.27
C PHE A 131 2.03 -0.77 4.87
N LEU A 132 2.59 -1.60 5.75
CA LEU A 132 3.85 -2.30 5.47
C LEU A 132 3.78 -3.17 4.20
N HIS A 133 2.70 -3.93 4.01
CA HIS A 133 2.50 -4.71 2.79
C HIS A 133 2.23 -3.82 1.56
N GLY A 134 1.54 -2.69 1.76
CA GLY A 134 1.33 -1.68 0.74
C GLY A 134 2.64 -1.11 0.21
N GLU A 135 3.56 -0.72 1.11
CA GLU A 135 4.87 -0.19 0.72
C GLU A 135 5.70 -1.26 -0.01
N GLN A 136 5.66 -2.52 0.42
CA GLN A 136 6.32 -3.61 -0.33
C GLN A 136 5.76 -3.76 -1.75
N GLY A 137 4.44 -3.62 -1.93
CA GLY A 137 3.82 -3.62 -3.25
C GLY A 137 4.20 -2.40 -4.09
N ALA A 138 4.28 -1.23 -3.47
CA ALA A 138 4.73 0.01 -4.11
C ALA A 138 6.21 -0.08 -4.53
N LEU A 139 7.06 -0.70 -3.72
CA LEU A 139 8.46 -1.00 -4.03
C LEU A 139 8.57 -1.83 -5.32
N LEU A 140 7.78 -2.91 -5.46
CA LEU A 140 7.74 -3.72 -6.68
C LEU A 140 7.24 -2.91 -7.89
N CYS A 141 6.18 -2.13 -7.71
CA CYS A 141 5.61 -1.31 -8.78
C CYS A 141 6.61 -0.25 -9.29
N THR A 142 7.30 0.43 -8.38
CA THR A 142 8.28 1.47 -8.74
C THR A 142 9.53 0.86 -9.38
N ALA A 143 10.02 -0.29 -8.87
CA ALA A 143 11.12 -1.03 -9.48
C ALA A 143 10.80 -1.43 -10.93
N LYS A 144 9.57 -1.88 -11.19
CA LYS A 144 9.10 -2.18 -12.54
C LYS A 144 9.11 -0.94 -13.44
N ILE A 145 8.70 0.23 -12.94
CA ILE A 145 8.81 1.48 -13.71
C ILE A 145 10.27 1.76 -14.07
N VAL A 146 11.21 1.60 -13.12
CA VAL A 146 12.65 1.77 -13.39
C VAL A 146 13.11 0.83 -14.50
N GLU A 147 12.66 -0.41 -14.51
CA GLU A 147 13.04 -1.43 -15.49
C GLU A 147 12.43 -1.16 -16.88
N THR A 148 11.15 -0.82 -16.96
CA THR A 148 10.38 -0.90 -18.21
C THR A 148 10.19 0.43 -18.95
N VAL A 149 10.44 1.60 -18.33
CA VAL A 149 10.30 2.87 -19.06
C VAL A 149 11.51 3.18 -19.94
N PRO A 150 11.33 3.74 -21.15
CA PRO A 150 12.45 4.01 -22.05
C PRO A 150 13.20 5.33 -21.78
N TRP A 151 12.61 6.24 -20.99
CA TRP A 151 13.14 7.58 -20.76
C TRP A 151 14.05 7.66 -19.54
N TYR A 152 15.26 8.20 -19.72
CA TYR A 152 16.23 8.33 -18.63
C TYR A 152 15.73 9.17 -17.45
N ASP A 153 15.06 10.31 -17.69
CA ASP A 153 14.45 11.11 -16.61
C ASP A 153 13.41 10.34 -15.79
N ALA A 154 12.63 9.46 -16.44
CA ALA A 154 11.62 8.66 -15.77
C ALA A 154 12.26 7.59 -14.90
N LYS A 155 13.30 6.90 -15.40
CA LYS A 155 14.07 5.93 -14.60
C LYS A 155 14.69 6.58 -13.36
N LEU A 156 15.25 7.80 -13.51
CA LEU A 156 15.83 8.52 -12.38
C LEU A 156 14.79 8.91 -11.32
N TYR A 157 13.66 9.47 -11.74
CA TYR A 157 12.59 9.79 -10.79
C TYR A 157 12.03 8.52 -10.12
N ALA A 158 11.73 7.47 -10.89
CA ALA A 158 11.24 6.21 -10.35
C ALA A 158 12.23 5.57 -9.36
N SER A 159 13.55 5.68 -9.60
CA SER A 159 14.56 5.17 -8.68
C SER A 159 14.52 5.86 -7.30
N THR A 160 14.14 7.15 -7.25
CA THR A 160 13.95 7.82 -5.97
C THR A 160 12.70 7.37 -5.25
N GLN A 161 11.69 6.86 -5.96
CA GLN A 161 10.51 6.26 -5.35
C GLN A 161 10.82 4.84 -4.87
N THR A 162 11.52 4.02 -5.65
CA THR A 162 11.98 2.70 -5.21
C THR A 162 12.79 2.76 -3.92
N MET A 163 13.59 3.82 -3.71
CA MET A 163 14.31 4.01 -2.46
C MET A 163 13.41 4.55 -1.33
N ASP A 164 12.37 5.32 -1.64
CA ASP A 164 11.42 5.85 -0.65
C ASP A 164 10.53 4.74 -0.06
N GLU A 165 10.15 3.75 -0.87
CA GLU A 165 9.34 2.60 -0.45
C GLU A 165 10.16 1.46 0.20
N ALA A 166 11.48 1.64 0.36
CA ALA A 166 12.42 0.62 0.86
C ALA A 166 12.87 0.90 2.30
#